data_AF-A0A174NG37-F1
#
_entry.id   AF-A0A174NG37-F1
#
_cell.length_a   1.000
_cell.length_b   1.000
_cell.length_c   1.000
_cell.angle_alpha   90.00
_cell.angle_beta   90.00
_cell.angle_gamma   90.00
#
_symmetry.space_group_name_H-M   'P 1'
#
loop_
_entity.id
_entity.type
_entity.pdbx_description
1 polymer ?
#
loop_
_entity_poly.entity_id
_entity_poly.type
_entity_poly.pdbx_seq_one_letter_code
_entity_poly.pdbx_strand_id
1 'polypeptide(L)'
;MLAHKAEAEGRFVADLLLGRTPLRGVAPIPACVYTSPELAQVGLTADEARARGIPCAAGKCVLGGNARTLIEGGKRGFVKLVFHRESRALLGAQLCCYRATDLISELALAVTLELTAEQLLRPVRPHPTFAEAISEAVEAAFPLS
;
A
#
# COMPACT_ATOMS: atom_id res chain seq x y z
N MET A 1 3.99 3.96 18.01
CA MET A 1 3.88 2.70 18.77
C MET A 1 2.73 1.91 18.15
N LEU A 2 2.97 0.68 17.69
CA LEU A 2 1.99 -0.14 16.95
C LEU A 2 2.03 -1.58 17.47
N ALA A 3 0.86 -2.20 17.70
CA ALA A 3 0.79 -3.54 18.28
C ALA A 3 1.40 -4.61 17.36
N HIS A 4 1.07 -4.59 16.07
CA HIS A 4 1.62 -5.53 15.07
C HIS A 4 3.12 -5.35 14.83
N LYS A 5 3.67 -4.16 15.10
CA LYS A 5 5.13 -3.96 15.13
C LYS A 5 5.76 -4.74 16.28
N ALA A 6 5.24 -4.57 17.48
CA ALA A 6 5.75 -5.26 18.67
C ALA A 6 5.64 -6.79 18.53
N GLU A 7 4.54 -7.29 17.96
CA GLU A 7 4.38 -8.72 17.67
C GLU A 7 5.46 -9.22 16.69
N ALA A 8 5.69 -8.49 15.58
CA ALA A 8 6.68 -8.87 14.59
C ALA A 8 8.11 -8.87 15.15
N GLU A 9 8.46 -7.86 15.96
CA GLU A 9 9.75 -7.78 16.65
C GLU A 9 9.91 -8.90 17.69
N GLY A 10 8.85 -9.23 18.44
CA GLY A 10 8.87 -10.34 19.39
C GLY A 10 9.12 -11.68 18.73
N ARG A 11 8.45 -11.95 17.58
CA ARG A 11 8.69 -13.16 16.78
C ARG A 11 10.10 -13.20 16.20
N PHE A 12 10.60 -12.07 15.69
CA PHE A 12 11.96 -11.96 15.15
C PHE A 12 13.01 -12.36 16.20
N VAL A 13 12.90 -11.82 17.42
CA VAL A 13 13.82 -12.15 18.52
C VAL A 13 13.68 -13.62 18.91
N ALA A 14 12.46 -14.17 18.98
CA ALA A 14 12.26 -15.58 19.28
C ALA A 14 12.92 -16.51 18.25
N ASP A 15 12.82 -16.20 16.95
CA ASP A 15 13.48 -16.98 15.89
C ASP A 15 15.01 -16.94 16.04
N LEU A 16 15.60 -15.78 16.35
CA LEU A 16 17.04 -15.65 16.60
C LEU A 16 17.49 -16.50 17.79
N LEU A 17 16.75 -16.48 18.91
CA LEU A 17 17.07 -17.28 20.11
C LEU A 17 17.00 -18.79 19.83
N LEU A 18 16.19 -19.21 18.86
CA LEU A 18 16.06 -20.59 18.43
C LEU A 18 17.04 -20.98 17.30
N GLY A 19 17.94 -20.08 16.88
CA GLY A 19 18.85 -20.33 15.77
C GLY A 19 18.16 -20.46 14.41
N ARG A 20 16.94 -19.92 14.25
CA ARG A 20 16.17 -19.93 13.00
C ARG A 20 16.40 -18.65 12.23
N THR A 21 16.26 -18.71 10.91
CA THR A 21 16.26 -17.51 10.06
C THR A 21 14.93 -16.77 10.23
N PRO A 22 14.91 -15.54 10.76
CA PRO A 22 13.67 -14.80 10.94
C PRO A 22 13.05 -14.37 9.61
N LEU A 23 11.73 -14.52 9.48
CA LEU A 23 10.99 -14.11 8.28
C LEU A 23 10.27 -12.76 8.42
N ARG A 24 10.17 -12.23 9.64
CA ARG A 24 9.43 -10.98 9.97
C ARG A 24 10.36 -9.97 10.64
N GLY A 25 9.98 -8.69 10.70
CA GLY A 25 10.68 -7.67 11.51
C GLY A 25 11.59 -6.69 10.76
N VAL A 26 11.88 -6.95 9.48
CA VAL A 26 12.65 -6.01 8.61
C VAL A 26 11.75 -5.35 7.55
N ALA A 27 10.55 -5.89 7.36
CA ALA A 27 9.58 -5.38 6.39
C ALA A 27 8.94 -4.04 6.82
N PRO A 28 8.49 -3.21 5.87
CA PRO A 28 7.73 -2.01 6.16
C PRO A 28 6.49 -2.31 7.01
N ILE A 29 6.33 -1.56 8.10
CA ILE A 29 5.21 -1.72 9.03
C ILE A 29 4.06 -0.81 8.58
N PRO A 30 2.87 -1.34 8.27
CA PRO A 30 1.72 -0.50 7.92
C PRO A 30 1.24 0.29 9.15
N ALA A 31 0.66 1.47 8.93
CA ALA A 31 0.02 2.26 9.97
C ALA A 31 -1.44 2.51 9.59
N CYS A 32 -2.34 2.40 10.56
CA CYS A 32 -3.78 2.46 10.37
C CYS A 32 -4.41 3.46 11.33
N VAL A 33 -5.42 4.20 10.85
CA VAL A 33 -6.30 5.06 11.66
C VAL A 33 -7.74 4.66 11.37
N TYR A 34 -8.44 4.17 12.39
CA TYR A 34 -9.77 3.56 12.30
C TYR A 34 -10.91 4.60 12.40
N THR A 35 -10.77 5.72 11.68
CA THR A 35 -11.81 6.74 11.53
C THR A 35 -12.80 6.35 10.43
N SER A 36 -13.80 7.20 10.17
CA SER A 36 -14.70 7.07 9.02
C SER A 36 -14.56 8.29 8.10
N PRO A 37 -13.96 8.16 6.89
CA PRO A 37 -13.34 6.97 6.34
C PRO A 37 -12.04 6.59 7.07
N GLU A 38 -11.58 5.36 6.85
CA GLU A 38 -10.31 4.88 7.41
C GLU A 38 -9.13 5.48 6.67
N LEU A 39 -7.99 5.56 7.36
CA LEU A 39 -6.71 5.92 6.76
C LEU A 39 -5.74 4.77 6.97
N ALA A 40 -4.95 4.46 5.93
CA ALA A 40 -3.88 3.49 6.05
C ALA A 40 -2.69 3.87 5.19
N GLN A 41 -1.48 3.51 5.63
CA GLN A 41 -0.26 3.73 4.86
C GLN A 41 0.79 2.65 5.12
N VAL A 42 1.70 2.47 4.18
CA VAL A 42 2.89 1.60 4.31
C VAL A 42 4.00 2.12 3.39
N GLY A 43 5.26 1.89 3.78
CA GLY A 43 6.41 2.29 2.98
C GLY A 43 6.59 3.81 2.91
N LEU A 44 7.12 4.30 1.79
CA LEU A 44 7.47 5.71 1.59
C LEU A 44 6.32 6.52 0.99
N THR A 45 6.18 7.75 1.48
CA THR A 45 5.49 8.82 0.77
C THR A 45 6.38 9.38 -0.34
N ALA A 46 5.78 10.11 -1.29
CA ALA A 46 6.53 10.77 -2.36
C ALA A 46 7.49 11.86 -1.83
N ASP A 47 7.12 12.53 -0.73
CA ASP A 47 7.96 13.54 -0.09
C ASP A 47 9.16 12.89 0.61
N GLU A 48 8.96 11.78 1.32
CA GLU A 48 10.05 11.01 1.92
C GLU A 48 10.99 10.42 0.87
N ALA A 49 10.46 9.90 -0.25
CA ALA A 49 11.27 9.40 -1.35
C ALA A 49 12.16 10.51 -1.93
N ARG A 50 11.58 11.70 -2.19
CA ARG A 50 12.32 12.89 -2.65
C ARG A 50 13.37 13.34 -1.65
N ALA A 51 13.03 13.40 -0.36
CA ALA A 51 13.96 13.80 0.69
C ALA A 51 15.17 12.86 0.81
N ARG A 52 15.00 11.58 0.44
CA ARG A 52 16.07 10.57 0.39
C ARG A 52 16.81 10.52 -0.95
N GLY A 53 16.48 11.38 -1.91
CA GLY A 53 17.07 11.36 -3.25
C GLY A 53 16.67 10.14 -4.09
N ILE A 54 15.60 9.44 -3.73
CA ILE A 54 15.12 8.26 -4.46
C ILE A 54 14.25 8.75 -5.63
N PRO A 55 14.58 8.41 -6.89
CA PRO A 55 13.78 8.82 -8.03
C PRO A 55 12.43 8.09 -7.98
N CYS A 56 11.34 8.85 -7.86
CA CYS A 56 10.00 8.28 -7.71
C CYS A 56 8.99 8.80 -8.75
N ALA A 57 7.98 7.99 -9.02
CA ALA A 57 6.72 8.36 -9.68
C ALA A 57 5.57 8.07 -8.71
N ALA A 58 4.50 8.87 -8.75
CA ALA A 58 3.34 8.66 -7.89
C ALA A 58 2.06 8.73 -8.71
N GLY A 59 1.16 7.78 -8.47
CA GLY A 59 -0.15 7.73 -9.07
C GLY A 59 -1.23 7.81 -8.00
N LYS A 60 -2.37 8.39 -8.34
CA LYS A 60 -3.48 8.60 -7.42
C LYS A 60 -4.81 8.36 -8.11
N CYS A 61 -5.56 7.38 -7.63
CA CYS A 61 -6.97 7.23 -7.94
C CYS A 61 -7.80 8.01 -6.91
N VAL A 62 -8.73 8.85 -7.38
CA VAL A 62 -9.73 9.50 -6.53
C VAL A 62 -11.00 8.66 -6.56
N LEU A 63 -11.48 8.23 -5.39
CA LEU A 63 -12.57 7.26 -5.28
C LEU A 63 -13.97 7.81 -5.57
N GLY A 64 -14.09 9.08 -5.95
CA GLY A 64 -15.38 9.70 -6.27
C GLY A 64 -16.11 9.03 -7.44
N GLY A 65 -15.39 8.38 -8.36
CA GLY A 65 -15.95 7.61 -9.47
C GLY A 65 -16.01 6.09 -9.25
N ASN A 66 -15.45 5.58 -8.14
CA ASN A 66 -15.42 4.14 -7.89
C ASN A 66 -16.82 3.64 -7.48
N ALA A 67 -17.32 2.63 -8.20
CA ALA A 67 -18.68 2.11 -8.02
C ALA A 67 -18.96 1.62 -6.59
N ARG A 68 -18.01 0.93 -5.96
CA ARG A 68 -18.20 0.47 -4.57
C ARG A 68 -18.30 1.63 -3.59
N THR A 69 -17.50 2.68 -3.80
CA THR A 69 -17.55 3.91 -2.98
C THR A 69 -18.91 4.59 -3.08
N LEU A 70 -19.49 4.66 -4.28
CA LEU A 70 -20.82 5.22 -4.50
C LEU A 70 -21.93 4.41 -3.81
N ILE A 71 -21.86 3.08 -3.90
CA ILE A 71 -22.82 2.17 -3.23
C ILE A 71 -22.81 2.38 -1.71
N GLU A 72 -21.64 2.57 -1.11
CA GLU A 72 -21.48 2.78 0.33
C GLU A 72 -21.72 4.24 0.76
N GLY A 73 -22.20 5.11 -0.15
CA GLY A 73 -22.46 6.52 0.13
C GLY A 73 -21.20 7.36 0.43
N GLY A 74 -20.01 6.82 0.15
CA GLY A 74 -18.75 7.52 0.30
C GLY A 74 -18.58 8.63 -0.74
N LYS A 75 -18.01 9.77 -0.36
CA LYS A 75 -17.85 10.93 -1.28
C LYS A 75 -16.41 11.39 -1.45
N ARG A 76 -15.53 11.12 -0.48
CA ARG A 76 -14.15 11.62 -0.48
C ARG A 76 -13.22 10.49 -0.06
N GLY A 77 -12.24 10.23 -0.91
CA GLY A 77 -11.25 9.20 -0.66
C GLY A 77 -10.27 9.08 -1.82
N PHE A 78 -9.17 8.39 -1.58
CA PHE A 78 -8.17 8.12 -2.59
C PHE A 78 -7.35 6.88 -2.25
N VAL A 79 -6.75 6.31 -3.29
CA VAL A 79 -5.61 5.41 -3.20
C VAL A 79 -4.45 6.10 -3.90
N LYS A 80 -3.34 6.29 -3.20
CA LYS A 80 -2.11 6.87 -3.74
C LYS A 80 -0.98 5.86 -3.61
N LEU A 81 -0.27 5.63 -4.69
CA LEU A 81 0.85 4.70 -4.77
C LEU A 81 2.11 5.46 -5.17
N VAL A 82 3.25 5.07 -4.61
CA VAL A 82 4.57 5.64 -4.87
C VAL A 82 5.46 4.53 -5.38
N PHE A 83 6.08 4.73 -6.54
CA PHE A 83 6.93 3.75 -7.21
C PHE A 83 8.33 4.32 -7.41
N HIS A 84 9.33 3.44 -7.45
CA HIS A 84 10.64 3.79 -7.96
C HIS A 84 10.52 4.07 -9.47
N ARG A 85 11.14 5.13 -9.96
CA ARG A 85 10.93 5.59 -11.35
C ARG A 85 11.44 4.60 -12.39
N GLU A 86 12.58 3.96 -12.13
CA GLU A 86 13.26 3.08 -13.10
C GLU A 86 12.78 1.64 -12.97
N SER A 87 13.01 1.00 -11.82
CA SER A 87 12.56 -0.38 -11.56
C SER A 87 11.05 -0.58 -11.49
N ARG A 88 10.27 0.51 -11.38
CA ARG A 88 8.80 0.49 -11.20
C ARG A 88 8.33 -0.29 -9.97
N ALA A 89 9.23 -0.63 -9.04
CA ALA A 89 8.89 -1.29 -7.78
C ALA A 89 8.07 -0.36 -6.88
N LEU A 90 7.07 -0.90 -6.19
CA LEU A 90 6.26 -0.15 -5.24
C LEU A 90 7.08 0.20 -3.99
N LEU A 91 7.24 1.50 -3.73
CA LEU A 91 7.95 2.04 -2.57
C LEU A 91 7.02 2.31 -1.39
N GLY A 92 5.75 2.60 -1.65
CA GLY A 92 4.78 2.87 -0.59
C GLY A 92 3.38 3.18 -1.10
N ALA A 93 2.45 3.22 -0.16
CA ALA A 93 1.04 3.47 -0.42
C ALA A 93 0.40 4.29 0.69
N GLN A 94 -0.58 5.13 0.31
CA GLN A 94 -1.39 5.94 1.22
C GLN A 94 -2.85 5.88 0.77
N LEU A 95 -3.74 5.53 1.70
CA LEU A 95 -5.15 5.25 1.46
C LEU A 95 -6.00 6.09 2.39
N CYS A 96 -7.09 6.63 1.84
CA CYS A 96 -8.18 7.24 2.57
C CYS A 96 -9.48 6.73 1.95
N CYS A 97 -10.09 5.71 2.55
CA CYS A 97 -11.28 5.05 2.01
C CYS A 97 -11.93 4.16 3.07
N TYR A 98 -13.15 3.69 2.79
CA TYR A 98 -13.68 2.58 3.56
C TYR A 98 -12.82 1.34 3.32
N ARG A 99 -12.57 0.57 4.39
CA ARG A 99 -11.71 -0.62 4.36
C ARG A 99 -10.25 -0.36 4.00
N ALA A 100 -9.75 0.87 4.17
CA ALA A 100 -8.34 1.17 3.95
C ALA A 100 -7.42 0.27 4.78
N THR A 101 -7.82 -0.07 6.00
CA THR A 101 -7.06 -0.91 6.93
C THR A 101 -7.04 -2.38 6.55
N ASP A 102 -8.00 -2.85 5.75
CA ASP A 102 -7.94 -4.17 5.10
C ASP A 102 -7.06 -4.13 3.84
N LEU A 103 -7.33 -3.15 2.96
CA LEU A 103 -6.67 -3.02 1.65
C LEU A 103 -5.16 -2.82 1.76
N ILE A 104 -4.69 -2.15 2.81
CA ILE A 104 -3.26 -1.89 3.02
C ILE A 104 -2.45 -3.18 3.14
N SER A 105 -3.07 -4.31 3.48
CA SER A 105 -2.37 -5.60 3.59
C SER A 105 -1.83 -6.09 2.25
N GLU A 106 -2.59 -5.91 1.15
CA GLU A 106 -2.13 -6.22 -0.22
C GLU A 106 -0.91 -5.38 -0.58
N LEU A 107 -0.95 -4.09 -0.22
CA LEU A 107 0.11 -3.14 -0.55
C LEU A 107 1.34 -3.33 0.36
N ALA A 108 1.16 -3.74 1.61
CA ALA A 108 2.27 -4.11 2.49
C ALA A 108 3.02 -5.34 1.95
N LEU A 109 2.29 -6.34 1.45
CA LEU A 109 2.89 -7.48 0.74
C LEU A 109 3.64 -7.00 -0.51
N ALA A 110 3.02 -6.13 -1.31
CA ALA A 110 3.61 -5.64 -2.54
C ALA A 110 4.91 -4.85 -2.31
N VAL A 111 4.96 -3.96 -1.30
CA VAL A 111 6.19 -3.24 -0.93
C VAL A 111 7.23 -4.20 -0.38
N THR A 112 6.84 -5.17 0.46
CA THR A 112 7.78 -6.14 1.05
C THR A 112 8.45 -7.03 0.00
N LEU A 113 7.72 -7.39 -1.06
CA LEU A 113 8.21 -8.20 -2.17
C LEU A 113 8.72 -7.37 -3.36
N GLU A 114 8.80 -6.05 -3.20
CA GLU A 114 9.24 -5.10 -4.23
C GLU A 114 8.50 -5.28 -5.57
N LEU A 115 7.20 -5.57 -5.52
CA LEU A 115 6.41 -5.82 -6.72
C LEU A 115 6.38 -4.60 -7.63
N THR A 116 6.53 -4.83 -8.93
CA THR A 116 6.48 -3.77 -9.94
C THR A 116 5.04 -3.33 -10.24
N ALA A 117 4.90 -2.15 -10.83
CA ALA A 117 3.63 -1.65 -11.37
C ALA A 117 2.93 -2.69 -12.28
N GLU A 118 3.67 -3.34 -13.18
CA GLU A 118 3.12 -4.38 -14.06
C GLU A 118 2.64 -5.61 -13.28
N GLN A 119 3.39 -6.03 -12.25
CA GLN A 119 2.99 -7.15 -11.41
C GLN A 119 1.72 -6.81 -10.61
N LEU A 120 1.56 -5.56 -10.16
CA LEU A 120 0.36 -5.08 -9.48
C LEU A 120 -0.89 -5.00 -10.38
N LEU A 121 -0.70 -4.95 -11.70
CA LEU A 121 -1.79 -4.95 -12.70
C LEU A 121 -2.20 -6.34 -13.17
N ARG A 122 -1.40 -7.39 -12.91
CA ARG A 122 -1.74 -8.77 -13.31
C ARG A 122 -2.96 -9.36 -12.61
N PRO A 123 -3.21 -9.12 -11.30
CA PRO A 123 -4.37 -9.70 -10.63
C PRO A 123 -5.68 -9.18 -11.21
N VAL A 124 -6.61 -10.08 -11.49
CA VAL A 124 -8.00 -9.71 -11.81
C VAL A 124 -8.69 -9.30 -10.52
N ARG A 125 -9.01 -8.01 -10.39
CA ARG A 125 -9.70 -7.48 -9.22
C ARG A 125 -11.22 -7.65 -9.38
N PRO A 126 -11.94 -8.11 -8.34
CA PRO A 126 -13.38 -8.24 -8.39
C PRO A 126 -14.06 -6.88 -8.49
N HIS A 127 -15.17 -6.83 -9.24
CA HIS A 127 -16.00 -5.65 -9.43
C HIS A 127 -17.40 -5.85 -8.83
N PRO A 128 -18.00 -4.85 -8.14
CA PRO A 128 -17.38 -3.60 -7.70
C PRO A 128 -16.68 -3.74 -6.35
N THR A 129 -15.42 -3.29 -6.24
CA THR A 129 -14.67 -3.21 -4.97
C THR A 129 -13.83 -1.94 -4.85
N PHE A 130 -13.42 -1.61 -3.61
CA PHE A 130 -12.45 -0.54 -3.36
C PHE A 130 -11.06 -0.87 -3.90
N ALA A 131 -10.72 -2.16 -4.01
CA ALA A 131 -9.42 -2.61 -4.48
C ALA A 131 -9.16 -2.24 -5.94
N GLU A 132 -10.20 -2.06 -6.77
CA GLU A 132 -10.08 -1.63 -8.17
C GLU A 132 -9.29 -0.32 -8.31
N ALA A 133 -9.40 0.58 -7.32
CA ALA A 133 -8.66 1.84 -7.28
C ALA A 133 -7.15 1.67 -7.18
N ILE A 134 -6.66 0.49 -6.79
CA ILE A 134 -5.23 0.14 -6.84
C ILE A 134 -4.78 0.08 -8.30
N SER A 135 -5.52 -0.59 -9.18
CA SER A 135 -5.19 -0.64 -10.63
C SER A 135 -5.17 0.76 -11.23
N GLU A 136 -6.22 1.55 -10.98
CA GLU A 136 -6.33 2.91 -11.48
C GLU A 136 -5.19 3.81 -10.95
N ALA A 137 -4.78 3.62 -9.69
CA ALA A 137 -3.65 4.35 -9.13
C ALA A 137 -2.30 3.93 -9.74
N VAL A 138 -2.14 2.68 -10.15
CA VAL A 138 -0.96 2.23 -10.90
C VAL A 138 -0.93 2.89 -12.29
N GLU A 139 -2.04 2.84 -13.02
CA GLU A 139 -2.16 3.43 -14.36
C GLU A 139 -1.99 4.96 -14.34
N ALA A 140 -2.43 5.63 -13.27
CA ALA A 140 -2.18 7.05 -13.07
C ALA A 140 -0.68 7.38 -12.86
N ALA A 141 0.11 6.44 -12.31
CA ALA A 141 1.57 6.62 -12.18
C ALA A 141 2.30 6.34 -13.49
N PHE A 142 1.83 5.34 -14.23
CA PHE A 142 2.41 4.87 -15.48
C PHE A 142 1.29 4.56 -16.47
N PRO A 143 0.88 5.55 -17.29
CA PRO A 143 -0.14 5.34 -18.31
C PRO A 143 0.32 4.22 -19.23
N LEU A 144 -0.46 3.14 -19.29
CA LEU A 144 -0.25 2.11 -20.29
C LEU A 144 -0.71 2.69 -21.63
N SER A 145 0.24 2.83 -22.57
CA SER A 145 -0.02 3.18 -23.96
C SER A 145 -0.80 2.08 -24.68
#